data_AF-A0A516V5X1-F1
#
_entry.id   AF-A0A516V5X1-F1
#
_cell.length_a   1.000
_cell.length_b   1.000
_cell.length_c   1.000
_cell.angle_alpha   90.00
_cell.angle_beta   90.00
_cell.angle_gamma   90.00
#
_symmetry.space_group_name_H-M   'P 1'
#
loop_
_entity.id
_entity.type
_entity.pdbx_description
1 polymer ?
#
loop_
_entity_poly.entity_id
_entity_poly.type
_entity_poly.pdbx_seq_one_letter_code
_entity_poly.pdbx_strand_id
1 'polypeptide(L)'
;MAIEAALVKPVVDALMALFRRGENMHLKHDAEAALREAIRELLLANPDENKAQAKIAIAKAAGILSEDVVLAEDMLKKTRAAKAKTAGKASTGRGRKTRAASTEAKPAKKAKPVAKKPPSKRG
;
A
#
# COMPACT_ATOMS: atom_id res chain seq x y z
N MET A 1 20.34 -38.27 -46.61
CA MET A 1 20.52 -37.05 -45.80
C MET A 1 20.15 -37.32 -44.33
N ALA A 2 20.96 -38.08 -43.59
CA ALA A 2 20.66 -38.44 -42.19
C ALA A 2 21.39 -37.55 -41.16
N ILE A 3 22.38 -36.78 -41.61
CA ILE A 3 23.29 -36.01 -40.75
C ILE A 3 22.62 -34.69 -40.29
N GLU A 4 21.73 -34.11 -41.08
CA GLU A 4 21.07 -32.84 -40.75
C GLU A 4 20.08 -32.98 -39.59
N ALA A 5 19.35 -34.10 -39.48
CA ALA A 5 18.36 -34.28 -38.42
C ALA A 5 18.96 -34.56 -37.02
N ALA A 6 20.18 -35.13 -36.96
CA ALA A 6 20.85 -35.46 -35.69
C ALA A 6 21.34 -34.21 -34.92
N LEU A 7 21.62 -33.13 -35.63
CA LEU A 7 22.08 -31.85 -35.05
C LEU A 7 20.93 -30.90 -34.68
N VAL A 8 19.74 -31.09 -35.24
CA VAL A 8 18.58 -30.21 -34.97
C VAL A 8 18.14 -30.29 -33.51
N LYS A 9 18.00 -31.51 -32.95
CA LYS A 9 17.55 -31.70 -31.57
C LYS A 9 18.47 -31.04 -30.52
N PRO A 10 19.80 -31.25 -30.51
CA PRO A 10 20.66 -30.59 -29.53
C PRO A 10 20.71 -29.06 -29.68
N VAL A 11 20.58 -28.53 -30.90
CA VAL A 11 20.50 -27.08 -31.13
C VAL A 11 19.18 -26.51 -30.59
N VAL A 12 18.06 -27.19 -30.85
CA VAL A 12 16.75 -26.79 -30.30
C VAL A 12 16.75 -26.89 -28.77
N ASP A 13 17.34 -27.92 -28.19
CA ASP A 13 17.48 -28.06 -26.74
C ASP A 13 18.35 -26.94 -26.14
N ALA A 14 19.45 -26.56 -26.81
CA ALA A 14 20.29 -25.44 -26.39
C ALA A 14 19.57 -24.09 -26.46
N LEU A 15 18.79 -23.85 -27.53
CA LEU A 15 17.96 -22.65 -27.67
C LEU A 15 16.86 -22.62 -26.59
N MET A 16 16.16 -23.73 -26.38
CA MET A 16 15.15 -23.86 -25.33
C MET A 16 15.75 -23.68 -23.93
N ALA A 17 16.97 -24.15 -23.69
CA ALA A 17 17.69 -23.93 -22.43
C ALA A 17 18.07 -22.45 -22.24
N LEU A 18 18.49 -21.77 -23.31
CA LEU A 18 18.77 -20.33 -23.30
C LEU A 18 17.51 -19.50 -23.03
N PHE A 19 16.38 -19.83 -23.68
CA PHE A 19 15.10 -19.15 -23.43
C PHE A 19 14.64 -19.34 -21.98
N ARG A 20 14.65 -20.57 -21.47
CA ARG A 20 14.34 -20.84 -20.05
C ARG A 20 15.26 -20.08 -19.10
N ARG A 21 16.55 -19.94 -19.44
CA ARG A 21 17.50 -19.15 -18.64
C ARG A 21 17.16 -17.66 -18.66
N GLY A 22 16.77 -17.11 -19.81
CA GLY A 22 16.30 -15.74 -19.95
C GLY A 22 15.03 -15.47 -19.14
N GLU A 23 14.02 -16.34 -19.26
CA GLU A 23 12.77 -16.25 -18.50
C GLU A 23 13.03 -16.29 -16.99
N ASN A 24 13.90 -17.19 -16.52
CA ASN A 24 14.28 -17.26 -15.11
C ASN A 24 14.98 -15.99 -14.62
N MET A 25 15.74 -15.29 -15.48
CA MET A 25 16.37 -14.02 -15.11
C MET A 25 15.34 -12.90 -14.98
N HIS A 26 14.37 -12.82 -15.90
CA HIS A 26 13.27 -11.86 -15.81
C HIS A 26 12.40 -12.12 -14.57
N LEU A 27 12.03 -13.38 -14.32
CA LEU A 27 11.27 -13.78 -13.15
C LEU A 27 11.97 -13.40 -11.84
N LYS A 28 13.29 -13.60 -11.75
CA LYS A 28 14.08 -13.17 -10.58
C LYS A 28 14.13 -11.66 -10.44
N HIS A 29 14.36 -10.92 -11.52
CA HIS A 29 14.39 -9.46 -11.49
C HIS A 29 13.03 -8.87 -11.06
N ASP A 30 11.93 -9.41 -11.59
CA ASP A 30 10.57 -8.97 -11.26
C ASP A 30 10.21 -9.32 -9.81
N ALA A 31 10.66 -10.48 -9.33
CA ALA A 31 10.53 -10.89 -7.94
C ALA A 31 11.33 -9.99 -6.98
N GLU A 32 12.54 -9.56 -7.35
CA GLU A 32 13.29 -8.57 -6.58
C GLU A 32 12.59 -7.20 -6.58
N ALA A 33 12.04 -6.78 -7.72
CA ALA A 33 11.27 -5.54 -7.82
C ALA A 33 10.02 -5.60 -6.92
N ALA A 34 9.30 -6.73 -6.93
CA ALA A 34 8.17 -6.99 -6.04
C ALA A 34 8.59 -6.93 -4.56
N LEU A 35 9.74 -7.49 -4.20
CA LEU A 35 10.27 -7.43 -2.83
C LEU A 35 10.60 -6.00 -2.41
N ARG A 36 11.28 -5.24 -3.27
CA ARG A 36 11.57 -3.80 -3.05
C ARG A 36 10.29 -2.99 -2.89
N GLU A 37 9.25 -3.31 -3.64
CA GLU A 37 7.95 -2.69 -3.49
C GLU A 37 7.21 -3.10 -2.22
N ALA A 38 7.32 -4.36 -1.78
CA ALA A 38 6.75 -4.82 -0.53
C ALA A 38 7.37 -4.07 0.66
N ILE A 39 8.70 -3.93 0.67
CA ILE A 39 9.41 -3.17 1.71
C ILE A 39 8.99 -1.70 1.69
N ARG A 40 8.91 -1.07 0.51
CA ARG A 40 8.43 0.31 0.38
C ARG A 40 7.02 0.48 0.93
N GLU A 41 6.11 -0.43 0.59
CA GLU A 41 4.72 -0.41 1.09
C GLU A 41 4.66 -0.53 2.62
N LEU A 42 5.49 -1.40 3.21
CA LEU A 42 5.56 -1.60 4.66
C LEU A 42 6.18 -0.41 5.42
N LEU A 43 6.96 0.44 4.74
CA LEU A 43 7.54 1.66 5.31
C LEU A 43 6.61 2.88 5.20
N LEU A 44 5.48 2.77 4.49
CA LEU A 44 4.48 3.84 4.45
C LEU A 44 3.82 4.03 5.82
N ALA A 45 3.36 5.25 6.09
CA ALA A 45 2.66 5.57 7.34
C ALA A 45 1.37 4.74 7.52
N ASN A 46 0.71 4.34 6.41
CA ASN A 46 -0.45 3.46 6.38
C ASN A 46 -0.18 2.30 5.40
N PRO A 47 0.42 1.20 5.85
CA PRO A 47 0.82 0.11 4.97
C PRO A 47 -0.37 -0.76 4.53
N ASP A 48 -0.41 -1.13 3.25
CA ASP A 48 -1.32 -2.16 2.73
C ASP A 48 -0.72 -3.57 2.91
N GLU A 49 -1.14 -4.24 3.98
CA GLU A 49 -0.67 -5.58 4.34
C GLU A 49 -0.95 -6.63 3.28
N ASN A 50 -2.08 -6.51 2.55
CA ASN A 50 -2.49 -7.51 1.57
C ASN A 50 -1.59 -7.41 0.34
N LYS A 51 -1.29 -6.18 -0.11
CA LYS A 51 -0.35 -5.95 -1.21
C LYS A 51 1.07 -6.38 -0.84
N ALA A 52 1.54 -6.03 0.36
CA ALA A 52 2.86 -6.43 0.82
C ALA A 52 2.98 -7.97 0.90
N GLN A 53 1.96 -8.65 1.45
CA GLN A 53 1.94 -10.12 1.51
C GLN A 53 1.96 -10.76 0.12
N ALA A 54 1.16 -10.25 -0.83
CA ALA A 54 1.14 -10.78 -2.20
C ALA A 54 2.51 -10.64 -2.88
N LYS A 55 3.16 -9.48 -2.72
CA LYS A 55 4.49 -9.22 -3.28
C LYS A 55 5.59 -10.08 -2.65
N ILE A 56 5.54 -10.31 -1.34
CA ILE A 56 6.44 -11.25 -0.64
C ILE A 56 6.21 -12.69 -1.15
N ALA A 57 4.95 -13.09 -1.37
CA ALA A 57 4.62 -14.41 -1.87
C ALA A 57 5.13 -14.63 -3.30
N ILE A 58 5.05 -13.62 -4.18
CA ILE A 58 5.64 -13.65 -5.53
C ILE A 58 7.16 -13.84 -5.43
N ALA A 59 7.83 -13.09 -4.56
CA ALA A 59 9.27 -13.21 -4.36
C ALA A 59 9.69 -14.61 -3.89
N LYS A 60 8.93 -15.20 -2.95
CA LYS A 60 9.13 -16.58 -2.49
C LYS A 60 8.91 -17.60 -3.60
N ALA A 61 7.84 -17.45 -4.39
CA ALA A 61 7.50 -18.38 -5.46
C ALA A 61 8.54 -18.39 -6.59
N ALA A 62 9.18 -17.24 -6.84
CA ALA A 62 10.31 -17.12 -7.76
C ALA A 62 11.62 -17.74 -7.20
N GLY A 63 11.60 -18.29 -5.97
CA GLY A 63 12.76 -18.92 -5.34
C GLY A 63 13.79 -17.91 -4.82
N ILE A 64 13.40 -16.65 -4.61
CA ILE A 64 14.26 -15.69 -3.91
C ILE A 64 14.29 -16.08 -2.43
N LEU A 65 15.37 -16.73 -2.02
CA LEU A 65 15.70 -17.05 -0.63
C LEU A 65 16.76 -16.06 -0.15
N SER A 66 16.38 -14.78 -0.03
CA SER A 66 17.25 -13.72 0.46
C SER A 66 16.89 -13.33 1.90
N GLU A 67 17.88 -12.81 2.62
CA GLU A 67 17.70 -12.18 3.94
C GLU A 67 16.59 -11.12 3.91
N ASP A 68 16.48 -10.40 2.79
CA ASP A 68 15.45 -9.39 2.56
C ASP A 68 14.02 -9.94 2.59
N VAL A 69 13.79 -11.19 2.15
CA VAL A 69 12.46 -11.83 2.24
C VAL A 69 12.10 -12.08 3.70
N VAL A 70 13.05 -12.58 4.49
CA VAL A 70 12.87 -12.80 5.94
C VAL A 70 12.61 -11.48 6.65
N LEU A 71 13.36 -10.44 6.31
CA LEU A 71 13.16 -9.09 6.81
C LEU A 71 11.76 -8.56 6.48
N ALA A 72 11.32 -8.68 5.22
CA ALA A 72 10.01 -8.22 4.78
C ALA A 72 8.86 -8.95 5.50
N GLU A 73 9.00 -10.25 5.77
CA GLU A 73 8.05 -11.02 6.57
C GLU A 73 7.97 -10.53 8.01
N ASP A 74 9.11 -10.27 8.63
CA ASP A 74 9.14 -9.78 10.01
C ASP A 74 8.60 -8.36 10.12
N MET A 75 8.82 -7.52 9.11
CA MET A 75 8.17 -6.22 8.99
C MET A 75 6.65 -6.38 8.87
N LEU A 76 6.15 -7.29 8.03
CA LEU A 76 4.71 -7.56 7.89
C LEU A 76 4.09 -8.07 9.21
N LYS A 77 4.78 -8.91 9.96
CA LYS A 77 4.34 -9.35 11.29
C LYS A 77 4.25 -8.17 12.27
N LYS A 78 5.25 -7.29 12.27
CA LYS A 78 5.29 -6.09 13.14
C LYS A 78 4.17 -5.11 12.80
N THR A 79 3.88 -4.87 11.52
CA THR A 79 2.79 -3.98 11.09
C THR A 79 1.43 -4.53 11.50
N ARG A 80 1.19 -5.85 11.29
CA ARG A 80 0.00 -6.55 11.79
C ARG A 80 -0.18 -6.44 13.29
N ALA A 81 0.88 -6.71 14.04
CA ALA A 81 0.86 -6.62 15.50
C ALA A 81 0.60 -5.18 15.97
N ALA A 82 1.18 -4.18 15.31
CA ALA A 82 0.93 -2.77 15.62
C ALA A 82 -0.52 -2.38 15.34
N LYS A 83 -1.07 -2.78 14.19
CA LYS A 83 -2.47 -2.51 13.82
C LYS A 83 -3.46 -3.19 14.77
N ALA A 84 -3.20 -4.44 15.15
CA ALA A 84 -4.02 -5.14 16.15
C ALA A 84 -4.03 -4.40 17.50
N LYS A 85 -2.88 -3.86 17.93
CA LYS A 85 -2.76 -3.05 19.16
C LYS A 85 -3.48 -1.70 19.07
N THR A 86 -3.56 -1.09 17.89
CA THR A 86 -4.20 0.23 17.70
C THR A 86 -5.68 0.13 17.32
N ALA A 87 -6.14 -0.99 16.77
CA ALA A 87 -7.54 -1.21 16.37
C ALA A 87 -8.54 -1.02 17.53
N GLY A 88 -8.17 -1.43 18.75
CA GLY A 88 -9.00 -1.22 19.94
C GLY A 88 -8.89 0.17 20.56
N LYS A 89 -7.92 1.00 20.15
CA LYS A 89 -7.65 2.32 20.74
C LYS A 89 -8.39 3.46 20.02
N ALA A 90 -8.96 3.18 18.86
CA ALA A 90 -9.75 4.15 18.08
C ALA A 90 -11.23 4.24 18.52
N SER A 91 -11.75 3.26 19.28
CA SER A 91 -13.15 3.24 19.71
C SER A 91 -13.41 3.99 21.03
N THR A 92 -12.38 4.25 21.85
CA THR A 92 -12.50 5.05 23.08
C THR A 92 -12.01 6.48 22.87
N GLY A 93 -12.51 7.13 21.83
CA GLY A 93 -12.26 8.54 21.52
C GLY A 93 -13.57 9.30 21.45
N ARG A 94 -14.04 9.78 22.62
CA ARG A 94 -15.12 10.76 22.79
C ARG A 94 -15.28 11.65 21.55
N GLY A 95 -16.42 11.53 20.87
CA GLY A 95 -16.72 12.17 19.60
C GLY A 95 -16.25 13.62 19.55
N ARG A 96 -15.14 13.85 18.84
CA ARG A 96 -14.73 15.20 18.49
C ARG A 96 -15.61 15.62 17.31
N LYS A 97 -16.68 16.34 17.64
CA LYS A 97 -17.49 17.12 16.69
C LYS A 97 -16.52 17.86 15.77
N THR A 98 -16.51 17.50 14.49
CA THR A 98 -15.78 18.21 13.46
C THR A 98 -16.33 19.62 13.42
N ARG A 99 -15.61 20.57 14.02
CA ARG A 99 -15.83 21.99 13.77
C ARG A 99 -15.30 22.23 12.36
N ALA A 100 -16.24 22.43 11.44
CA ALA A 100 -15.97 22.72 10.04
C ALA A 100 -14.88 23.79 9.93
N ALA A 101 -13.90 23.52 9.07
CA ALA A 101 -12.88 24.46 8.68
C ALA A 101 -13.55 25.74 8.15
N SER A 102 -13.25 26.84 8.82
CA SER A 102 -13.52 28.19 8.36
C SER A 102 -12.66 28.48 7.13
N THR A 103 -13.29 28.59 5.97
CA THR A 103 -12.75 29.34 4.83
C THR A 103 -13.54 30.63 4.67
N GLU A 104 -12.80 31.73 4.61
CA GLU A 104 -13.24 33.10 4.40
C GLU A 104 -13.90 33.27 3.02
N ALA A 105 -14.99 34.06 2.95
CA ALA A 105 -15.05 35.24 2.06
C ALA A 105 -16.45 35.92 2.04
N LYS A 106 -16.42 37.18 2.49
CA LYS A 106 -17.24 38.37 2.12
C LYS A 106 -18.66 38.61 2.69
N PRO A 107 -18.99 39.89 2.97
CA PRO A 107 -20.14 40.28 3.77
C PRO A 107 -21.34 40.71 2.91
N ALA A 108 -22.55 40.28 3.28
CA ALA A 108 -23.79 40.72 2.63
C ALA A 108 -24.77 41.32 3.65
N LYS A 109 -24.73 42.66 3.71
CA LYS A 109 -25.83 43.62 3.86
C LYS A 109 -27.07 43.25 4.72
N LYS A 110 -27.15 43.98 5.85
CA LYS A 110 -28.32 44.56 6.55
C LYS A 110 -29.73 44.20 6.04
N ALA A 111 -30.56 43.66 6.95
CA ALA A 111 -32.01 43.79 6.91
C ALA A 111 -32.59 44.12 8.31
N LYS A 112 -32.96 45.40 8.46
CA LYS A 112 -33.95 46.12 9.29
C LYS A 112 -34.34 45.64 10.71
N PRO A 113 -34.48 46.60 11.67
CA PRO A 113 -34.86 46.32 13.05
C PRO A 113 -36.38 46.20 13.21
N VAL A 114 -36.85 45.20 13.95
CA VAL A 114 -38.24 45.15 14.41
C VAL A 114 -38.30 45.71 15.84
N ALA A 115 -38.88 46.89 15.94
CA ALA A 115 -39.24 47.55 17.19
C ALA A 115 -40.32 46.76 17.94
N LYS A 116 -40.15 46.62 19.26
CA LYS A 116 -41.28 46.56 20.20
C LYS A 116 -41.01 47.56 21.33
N LYS A 117 -41.96 48.49 21.49
CA LYS A 117 -41.97 49.63 22.43
C LYS A 117 -42.22 49.18 23.90
N PRO A 118 -41.92 50.06 24.89
CA PRO A 118 -41.91 49.82 26.35
C PRO A 118 -43.30 50.16 26.97
N PRO A 119 -43.59 50.27 28.31
CA PRO A 119 -42.82 50.75 29.50
C PRO A 119 -42.97 49.79 30.73
N SER A 120 -42.56 49.99 31.99
CA SER A 120 -42.41 51.18 32.85
C SER A 120 -41.67 50.87 34.17
N LYS A 121 -41.05 51.93 34.77
CA LYS A 121 -40.86 52.25 36.21
C LYS A 121 -40.39 51.16 37.19
N ARG A 122 -39.16 51.30 37.72
CA ARG A 122 -38.74 52.03 38.96
C ARG A 122 -39.05 51.29 40.26
N GLY A 123 -37.97 50.96 40.96
CA GLY A 123 -37.82 50.77 42.40
C GLY A 123 -36.36 50.99 42.71
#